data_AF-A0A2V5Q7X6-F1
#
_entry.id   AF-A0A2V5Q7X6-F1
#
_cell.length_a   1.000
_cell.length_b   1.000
_cell.length_c   1.000
_cell.angle_alpha   90.00
_cell.angle_beta   90.00
_cell.angle_gamma   90.00
#
_symmetry.space_group_name_H-M   'P 1'
#
loop_
_entity.id
_entity.type
_entity.pdbx_description
1 polymer ?
#
loop_
_entity_poly.entity_id
_entity_poly.type
_entity_poly.pdbx_seq_one_letter_code
_entity_poly.pdbx_strand_id
1 'polypeptide(L)'
;MESKDPNANAKGRTALIDVIAQDPKTDEVVLVMNQPDEWNGSDEQLLALQERFNAYVSFLLDGEMASDHPGLAGKPARIEVRCAHMPDTGALELLALIHDQLVFQEIKLEVVVRNDEIRMPNDEGMTKSE
;
A
#
# COMPACT_ATOMS: atom_id res chain seq x y z
N MET A 1 21.71 -16.14 -30.92
CA MET A 1 21.11 -15.08 -30.10
C MET A 1 19.74 -15.55 -29.69
N GLU A 2 19.60 -16.07 -28.47
CA GLU A 2 18.30 -16.35 -27.88
C GLU A 2 17.74 -15.04 -27.34
N SER A 3 16.77 -14.48 -28.04
CA SER A 3 15.93 -13.39 -27.56
C SER A 3 15.04 -13.96 -26.46
N LYS A 4 15.55 -13.95 -25.23
CA LYS A 4 14.77 -14.29 -24.04
C LYS A 4 13.73 -13.20 -23.86
N ASP A 5 12.50 -13.47 -24.26
CA ASP A 5 11.34 -12.62 -24.01
C ASP A 5 11.27 -12.29 -22.50
N PRO A 6 11.42 -11.02 -22.08
CA PRO A 6 11.30 -10.65 -20.66
C PRO A 6 9.83 -10.66 -20.18
N ASN A 7 8.87 -10.96 -21.07
CA ASN A 7 7.43 -10.88 -20.82
C ASN A 7 6.80 -12.22 -20.41
N ALA A 8 7.42 -12.91 -19.44
CA ALA A 8 6.79 -14.05 -18.76
C ALA A 8 6.58 -13.78 -17.26
N ASN A 9 7.18 -12.72 -16.71
CA ASN A 9 7.03 -12.32 -15.31
C ASN A 9 6.07 -11.12 -15.12
N ALA A 10 5.41 -10.63 -16.17
CA ALA A 10 4.42 -9.54 -16.04
C ALA A 10 3.11 -10.04 -15.42
N LYS A 11 2.70 -11.28 -15.74
CA LYS A 11 1.39 -11.84 -15.35
C LYS A 11 1.21 -12.16 -13.86
N GLY A 12 2.28 -12.06 -13.05
CA GLY A 12 2.22 -12.28 -11.59
C GLY A 12 2.29 -11.00 -10.76
N ARG A 13 2.64 -9.85 -11.35
CA ARG A 13 2.88 -8.60 -10.61
C ARG A 13 1.60 -7.83 -10.28
N THR A 14 0.61 -7.87 -11.18
CA THR A 14 -0.74 -7.32 -10.98
C THR A 14 -1.54 -8.06 -9.91
N ALA A 15 -1.21 -9.33 -9.61
CA ALA A 15 -1.89 -10.10 -8.56
C ALA A 15 -1.61 -9.59 -7.14
N LEU A 16 -0.65 -8.67 -6.97
CA LEU A 16 -0.29 -8.07 -5.69
C LEU A 16 -0.96 -6.71 -5.44
N ILE A 17 -1.52 -6.07 -6.47
CA ILE A 17 -2.17 -4.76 -6.29
C ILE A 17 -3.59 -5.00 -5.79
N ASP A 18 -3.83 -4.67 -4.53
CA ASP A 18 -5.15 -4.85 -3.93
C ASP A 18 -6.24 -4.07 -4.68
N VAL A 19 -6.05 -2.76 -4.85
CA VAL A 19 -7.02 -1.88 -5.50
C VAL A 19 -6.31 -0.75 -6.23
N ILE A 20 -6.76 -0.48 -7.46
CA ILE A 20 -6.42 0.72 -8.23
C ILE A 20 -7.67 1.61 -8.27
N ALA A 21 -7.52 2.85 -7.83
CA ALA A 21 -8.55 3.87 -7.88
C ALA A 21 -8.01 5.14 -8.54
N GLN A 22 -8.90 6.03 -8.96
CA GLN A 22 -8.56 7.36 -9.41
C GLN A 22 -9.21 8.36 -8.45
N ASP A 23 -8.42 9.32 -7.94
CA ASP A 23 -8.97 10.43 -7.19
C ASP A 23 -9.52 11.48 -8.18
N PRO A 24 -10.84 11.71 -8.23
CA PRO A 24 -11.42 12.65 -9.19
C PRO A 24 -11.18 14.12 -8.82
N LYS A 25 -10.69 14.42 -7.61
CA LYS A 25 -10.44 15.79 -7.17
C LYS A 25 -9.03 16.24 -7.57
N THR A 26 -8.04 15.38 -7.41
CA THR A 26 -6.64 15.67 -7.73
C THR A 26 -6.20 15.08 -9.07
N ASP A 27 -7.06 14.27 -9.69
CA ASP A 27 -6.76 13.48 -10.90
C ASP A 27 -5.54 12.56 -10.72
N GLU A 28 -5.34 12.05 -9.50
CA GLU A 28 -4.25 11.16 -9.14
C GLU A 28 -4.67 9.70 -9.21
N VAL A 29 -3.74 8.83 -9.60
CA VAL A 29 -3.92 7.37 -9.51
C VAL A 29 -3.61 6.94 -8.09
N VAL A 30 -4.55 6.31 -7.42
CA VAL A 30 -4.41 5.84 -6.05
C VAL A 30 -4.29 4.32 -6.05
N LEU A 31 -3.13 3.80 -5.70
CA LEU A 31 -2.89 2.39 -5.49
C LEU A 31 -3.02 2.10 -4.01
N VAL A 32 -4.06 1.38 -3.63
CA VAL A 32 -4.28 1.01 -2.24
C VAL A 32 -3.57 -0.32 -1.98
N MET A 33 -2.87 -0.40 -0.85
CA MET A 33 -2.30 -1.63 -0.30
C MET A 33 -2.98 -1.89 1.04
N ASN A 34 -3.66 -3.03 1.19
CA ASN A 34 -4.30 -3.36 2.47
C ASN A 34 -3.31 -4.16 3.32
N GLN A 35 -3.11 -3.71 4.55
CA GLN A 35 -2.39 -4.46 5.57
C GLN A 35 -3.32 -4.75 6.75
N PRO A 36 -4.11 -5.85 6.66
CA PRO A 36 -5.01 -6.27 7.73
C PRO A 36 -4.26 -6.93 8.89
N ASP A 37 -3.09 -7.53 8.63
CA ASP A 37 -2.30 -8.23 9.64
C ASP A 37 -1.67 -7.26 10.65
N GLU A 38 -1.53 -7.75 11.88
CA GLU A 38 -0.76 -7.06 12.93
C GLU A 38 0.71 -6.94 12.54
N TRP A 39 1.31 -5.84 12.92
CA TRP A 39 2.74 -5.65 12.76
C TRP A 39 3.46 -6.45 13.85
N ASN A 40 4.38 -7.33 13.42
CA ASN A 40 5.14 -8.20 14.32
C ASN A 40 6.62 -7.81 14.34
N GLY A 41 7.00 -6.78 13.58
CA GLY A 41 8.37 -6.28 13.45
C GLY A 41 9.39 -7.31 12.95
N SER A 42 8.95 -8.46 12.44
CA SER A 42 9.84 -9.53 12.00
C SER A 42 10.43 -9.19 10.64
N ASP A 43 11.68 -9.60 10.39
CA ASP A 43 12.36 -9.36 9.12
C ASP A 43 11.57 -9.89 7.92
N GLU A 44 10.88 -11.03 8.08
CA GLU A 44 10.01 -11.62 7.05
C GLU A 44 8.83 -10.68 6.70
N GLN A 45 8.23 -10.04 7.70
CA GLN A 45 7.13 -9.09 7.47
C GLN A 45 7.64 -7.82 6.79
N LEU A 46 8.80 -7.30 7.21
CA LEU A 46 9.42 -6.13 6.61
C LEU A 46 9.84 -6.42 5.15
N LEU A 47 10.39 -7.60 4.89
CA LEU A 47 10.75 -8.05 3.55
C LEU A 47 9.52 -8.15 2.65
N ALA A 48 8.45 -8.79 3.13
CA ALA A 48 7.19 -8.90 2.39
C ALA A 48 6.58 -7.53 2.06
N LEU A 49 6.64 -6.58 3.00
CA LEU A 49 6.21 -5.20 2.75
C LEU A 49 7.04 -4.55 1.63
N GLN A 50 8.36 -4.67 1.72
CA GLN A 50 9.27 -4.12 0.71
C GLN A 50 9.03 -4.74 -0.68
N GLU A 51 8.81 -6.05 -0.76
CA GLU A 51 8.52 -6.74 -2.02
C GLU A 51 7.21 -6.23 -2.65
N ARG A 52 6.16 -6.02 -1.84
CA ARG A 52 4.91 -5.41 -2.31
C ARG A 52 5.14 -4.01 -2.86
N PHE A 53 5.89 -3.16 -2.17
CA PHE A 53 6.21 -1.83 -2.68
C PHE A 53 7.00 -1.87 -3.99
N ASN A 54 8.01 -2.73 -4.08
CA ASN A 54 8.78 -2.91 -5.31
C ASN A 54 7.89 -3.34 -6.48
N ALA A 55 6.88 -4.19 -6.23
CA ALA A 55 5.90 -4.57 -7.24
C ALA A 55 5.03 -3.38 -7.70
N TYR A 56 4.52 -2.57 -6.75
CA TYR A 56 3.70 -1.38 -7.06
C TYR A 56 4.51 -0.33 -7.83
N VAL A 57 5.74 -0.08 -7.41
CA VAL A 57 6.64 0.87 -8.08
C VAL A 57 6.99 0.36 -9.47
N SER A 58 7.36 -0.91 -9.61
CA SER A 58 7.63 -1.48 -10.93
C SER A 58 6.40 -1.39 -11.84
N PHE A 59 5.18 -1.59 -11.33
CA PHE A 59 3.95 -1.46 -12.10
C PHE A 59 3.73 -0.02 -12.63
N LEU A 60 4.01 0.98 -11.78
CA LEU A 60 3.93 2.39 -12.13
C LEU A 60 5.02 2.81 -13.14
N LEU A 61 6.26 2.39 -12.91
CA LEU A 61 7.43 2.80 -13.68
C LEU A 61 7.58 2.07 -15.02
N ASP A 62 7.24 0.77 -15.08
CA ASP A 62 7.36 -0.04 -16.31
C ASP A 62 6.31 0.35 -17.35
N GLY A 63 5.32 1.16 -16.97
CA GLY A 63 4.23 1.59 -17.85
C GLY A 63 3.16 0.52 -18.05
N GLU A 64 3.19 -0.58 -17.28
CA GLU A 64 2.14 -1.62 -17.28
C GLU A 64 0.77 -1.00 -16.99
N MET A 65 0.72 0.00 -16.09
CA MET A 65 -0.47 0.81 -15.84
C MET A 65 -1.03 1.49 -17.09
N ALA A 66 -0.18 2.02 -17.98
CA ALA A 66 -0.62 2.65 -19.22
C ALA A 66 -1.20 1.64 -20.23
N SER A 67 -0.77 0.37 -20.14
CA SER A 67 -1.28 -0.70 -21.01
C SER A 67 -2.63 -1.25 -20.53
N ASP A 68 -2.82 -1.42 -19.22
CA ASP A 68 -4.05 -1.97 -18.65
C ASP A 68 -5.12 -0.87 -18.42
N HIS A 69 -4.66 0.33 -18.05
CA HIS A 69 -5.48 1.49 -17.75
C HIS A 69 -4.98 2.75 -18.49
N PRO A 70 -5.17 2.86 -19.81
CA PRO A 70 -4.69 3.99 -20.59
C PRO A 70 -5.27 5.35 -20.14
N GLY A 71 -6.45 5.36 -19.49
CA GLY A 71 -7.05 6.57 -18.92
C GLY A 71 -6.33 7.10 -17.66
N LEU A 72 -5.42 6.32 -17.08
CA LEU A 72 -4.60 6.66 -15.92
C LEU A 72 -3.14 6.96 -16.29
N ALA A 73 -2.77 6.74 -17.55
CA ALA A 73 -1.41 6.93 -18.05
C ALA A 73 -0.94 8.39 -17.91
N GLY A 74 0.27 8.57 -17.38
CA GLY A 74 0.90 9.90 -17.23
C GLY A 74 0.33 10.76 -16.11
N LYS A 75 -0.59 10.23 -15.29
CA LYS A 75 -1.12 10.92 -14.12
C LYS A 75 -0.22 10.70 -12.90
N PRO A 76 -0.14 11.68 -11.97
CA PRO A 76 0.56 11.50 -10.71
C PRO A 76 0.00 10.31 -9.94
N ALA A 77 0.90 9.50 -9.39
CA ALA A 77 0.55 8.29 -8.64
C ALA A 77 0.74 8.48 -7.14
N ARG A 78 -0.16 7.89 -6.37
CA ARG A 78 -0.13 7.83 -4.92
C ARG A 78 -0.32 6.39 -4.48
N ILE A 79 0.61 5.89 -3.66
CA ILE A 79 0.47 4.62 -2.96
C ILE A 79 -0.12 4.91 -1.58
N GLU A 80 -1.22 4.26 -1.24
CA GLU A 80 -1.92 4.39 0.04
C GLU A 80 -1.86 3.06 0.79
N VAL A 81 -1.13 3.01 1.90
CA VAL A 81 -1.07 1.82 2.76
C VAL A 81 -2.14 1.93 3.81
N ARG A 82 -3.13 1.04 3.76
CA ARG A 82 -4.22 0.95 4.73
C ARG A 82 -3.88 -0.09 5.78
N CYS A 83 -3.38 0.36 6.91
CA CYS A 83 -3.07 -0.50 8.04
C CYS A 83 -4.32 -0.68 8.91
N ALA A 84 -4.66 -1.91 9.26
CA ALA A 84 -5.66 -2.17 10.31
C ALA A 84 -5.10 -1.85 11.70
N HIS A 85 -3.81 -2.11 11.92
CA HIS A 85 -3.11 -1.89 13.17
C HIS A 85 -2.01 -0.83 13.02
N MET A 86 -1.64 -0.19 14.12
CA MET A 86 -0.54 0.78 14.15
C MET A 86 0.77 0.08 13.76
N PRO A 87 1.52 0.58 12.75
CA PRO A 87 2.84 0.03 12.42
C PRO A 87 3.84 0.21 13.57
N ASP A 88 4.62 -0.83 13.83
CA ASP A 88 5.74 -0.78 14.78
C ASP A 88 6.88 0.10 14.25
N THR A 89 7.84 0.41 15.13
CA THR A 89 9.03 1.20 14.80
C THR A 89 9.75 0.71 13.54
N GLY A 90 10.00 -0.60 13.43
CA GLY A 90 10.71 -1.15 12.25
C GLY A 90 9.93 -0.97 10.95
N ALA A 91 8.60 -1.11 11.00
CA ALA A 91 7.73 -0.87 9.84
C ALA A 91 7.69 0.62 9.47
N LEU A 92 7.61 1.50 10.47
CA LEU A 92 7.67 2.95 10.27
C LEU A 92 8.99 3.40 9.64
N GLU A 93 10.12 2.86 10.09
CA GLU A 93 11.43 3.15 9.51
C GLU A 93 11.50 2.70 8.06
N LEU A 94 11.03 1.48 7.74
CA LEU A 94 10.97 1.00 6.38
C LEU A 94 10.04 1.88 5.49
N LEU A 95 8.87 2.24 5.99
CA LEU A 95 7.94 3.13 5.29
C LEU A 95 8.56 4.51 5.04
N ALA A 96 9.33 5.04 5.97
CA ALA A 96 10.05 6.30 5.80
C ALA A 96 11.14 6.22 4.72
N LEU A 97 11.89 5.11 4.67
CA LEU A 97 12.89 4.88 3.63
C LEU A 97 12.25 4.77 2.24
N ILE A 98 11.14 4.03 2.15
CA ILE A 98 10.39 3.89 0.91
C ILE A 98 9.78 5.23 0.49
N HIS A 99 9.21 5.99 1.43
CA HIS A 99 8.67 7.32 1.15
C HIS A 99 9.72 8.23 0.50
N ASP A 100 10.93 8.29 1.06
CA ASP A 100 12.02 9.09 0.49
C ASP A 100 12.33 8.68 -0.95
N GLN A 101 12.44 7.37 -1.21
CA GLN A 101 12.68 6.86 -2.57
C GLN A 101 11.54 7.20 -3.54
N LEU A 102 10.29 7.11 -3.11
CA LEU A 102 9.11 7.38 -3.95
C LEU A 102 9.00 8.86 -4.33
N VAL A 103 9.36 9.76 -3.40
CA VAL A 103 9.38 11.21 -3.67
C VAL A 103 10.34 11.53 -4.83
N PHE A 104 11.49 10.86 -4.93
CA PHE A 104 12.40 11.02 -6.08
C PHE A 104 11.80 10.56 -7.41
N GLN A 105 10.76 9.74 -7.39
CA GLN A 105 10.05 9.25 -8.58
C GLN A 105 8.72 9.99 -8.80
N GLU A 106 8.47 11.08 -8.07
CA GLU A 106 7.23 11.86 -8.09
C GLU A 106 5.99 11.03 -7.69
N ILE A 107 6.19 9.94 -6.95
CA ILE A 107 5.13 9.09 -6.41
C ILE A 107 4.90 9.45 -4.95
N LYS A 108 3.66 9.70 -4.56
CA LYS A 108 3.31 9.99 -3.16
C LYS A 108 3.10 8.70 -2.38
N LEU A 109 3.48 8.70 -1.11
CA LEU A 109 3.16 7.62 -0.16
C LEU A 109 2.37 8.18 1.01
N GLU A 110 1.18 7.64 1.24
CA GLU A 110 0.35 7.93 2.40
C GLU A 110 0.07 6.65 3.20
N VAL A 111 0.20 6.73 4.52
CA VAL A 111 -0.10 5.63 5.45
C VAL A 111 -1.35 6.00 6.23
N VAL A 112 -2.40 5.19 6.08
CA VAL A 112 -3.70 5.39 6.71
C VAL A 112 -3.95 4.24 7.66
N VAL A 113 -4.01 4.52 8.96
CA VAL A 113 -4.42 3.53 9.96
C VAL A 113 -5.94 3.60 10.10
N ARG A 114 -6.65 2.53 9.73
CA ARG A 114 -8.09 2.43 9.98
C ARG A 114 -8.30 2.17 11.47
N ASN A 115 -8.51 3.23 12.24
CA ASN A 115 -8.89 3.12 13.63
C ASN A 115 -10.34 2.63 13.73
N ASP A 116 -10.59 1.32 13.63
CA ASP A 116 -11.93 0.75 13.89
C ASP A 116 -12.24 0.70 15.40
N GLU A 117 -11.32 1.13 16.27
CA GLU A 117 -11.52 1.11 17.71
C GLU A 117 -11.62 2.53 18.29
N ILE A 118 -12.81 3.12 18.20
CA ILE A 118 -13.45 3.70 19.40
C ILE A 118 -14.93 3.33 19.37
N ARG A 119 -15.25 2.04 19.52
CA ARG A 119 -16.50 1.65 20.18
C ARG A 119 -16.13 1.16 21.58
N MET A 120 -15.89 2.11 22.47
CA MET A 120 -15.96 1.83 23.90
C MET A 120 -17.36 1.24 24.19
N PRO A 121 -17.50 0.04 24.79
CA PRO A 121 -18.77 -0.33 25.40
C PRO A 121 -18.96 0.60 26.61
N ASN A 122 -19.69 1.70 26.39
CA ASN A 122 -20.21 2.49 27.49
C ASN A 122 -21.47 1.81 28.03
N ASP A 123 -21.48 1.55 29.33
CA ASP A 123 -22.63 1.25 30.19
C ASP A 123 -23.09 -0.21 30.34
N GLU A 124 -22.75 -0.81 31.48
CA GLU A 124 -23.61 -1.69 32.32
C GLU A 124 -22.81 -2.04 33.60
N GLY A 125 -23.17 -1.69 34.83
CA GLY A 125 -24.24 -0.87 35.36
C GLY A 125 -23.96 -0.72 36.86
N MET A 126 -24.22 0.48 37.40
CA MET A 126 -24.45 0.63 38.84
C MET A 126 -25.61 -0.29 39.23
N THR A 127 -25.34 -1.36 39.99
CA THR A 127 -26.35 -1.91 40.89
C THR A 127 -25.79 -1.87 42.31
N LYS A 128 -26.29 -0.89 43.06
CA LYS A 128 -26.42 -0.97 44.51
C LYS A 128 -27.16 -2.26 44.89
N SER A 129 -26.80 -2.83 46.04
CA SER A 129 -27.51 -3.78 46.95
C SER A 129 -26.52 -4.89 47.32
N GLU A 130 -26.24 -5.25 48.57
CA GLU A 130 -26.95 -5.14 49.87
C GLU A 130 -26.02 -4.66 51.00
#